data_AF-A0A2Y9DY50-F1
#
_entry.id   AF-A0A2Y9DY50-F1
#
_cell.length_a   1.000
_cell.length_b   1.000
_cell.length_c   1.000
_cell.angle_alpha   90.00
_cell.angle_beta   90.00
_cell.angle_gamma   90.00
#
_symmetry.space_group_name_H-M   'P 1'
#
loop_
_entity.id
_entity.type
_entity.pdbx_description
1 polymer ?
#
loop_
_entity_poly.entity_id
_entity_poly.type
_entity_poly.pdbx_seq_one_letter_code
_entity_poly.pdbx_strand_id
1 'polypeptide(L)'
;MRCGTLCHLLWLWHSLSYIQAVPIQKVQDDTKTLIKIIVTRISDIPHMQSVSPKQRVTGLDFIPGLQPVWTFPKVDQTLAIYQQILMRLPSTNVIQITNDLENLRDLLRMLAVSKCCLYRKASGLKSLESLGSVLEASLHSMEVVALSRLRGFLQDMLQQLELSLRC
;
A
#
# COMPACT_ATOMS: atom_id res chain seq x y z
N MET A 1 -47.52 -30.72 8.02
CA MET A 1 -46.70 -30.34 6.85
C MET A 1 -45.55 -29.39 7.26
N ARG A 2 -44.57 -29.86 8.04
CA ARG A 2 -43.46 -29.04 8.59
C ARG A 2 -42.07 -29.33 7.99
N CYS A 3 -41.99 -30.27 7.04
CA CYS A 3 -40.73 -30.72 6.46
C CYS A 3 -40.23 -29.78 5.34
N GLY A 4 -41.14 -29.14 4.59
CA GLY A 4 -40.77 -28.28 3.45
C GLY A 4 -40.02 -27.01 3.83
N THR A 5 -40.36 -26.38 4.97
CA THR A 5 -39.70 -25.15 5.43
C THR A 5 -38.27 -25.40 5.93
N LEU A 6 -38.02 -26.53 6.60
CA LEU A 6 -36.67 -26.93 7.03
C LEU A 6 -35.77 -27.28 5.85
N CYS A 7 -36.29 -27.97 4.83
CA CYS A 7 -35.53 -28.27 3.62
C CYS A 7 -35.16 -27.01 2.82
N HIS A 8 -36.06 -26.02 2.75
CA HIS A 8 -35.74 -24.73 2.12
C HIS A 8 -34.67 -23.94 2.87
N LEU A 9 -34.70 -23.94 4.21
CA LEU A 9 -33.67 -23.31 5.04
C LEU A 9 -32.29 -23.98 4.87
N LEU A 10 -32.25 -25.32 4.82
CA LEU A 10 -31.01 -26.08 4.59
C LEU A 10 -30.43 -25.86 3.18
N TRP A 11 -31.29 -25.69 2.17
CA TRP A 11 -30.85 -25.41 0.81
C TRP A 11 -30.33 -23.98 0.63
N LEU A 12 -30.93 -23.01 1.32
CA LEU A 12 -30.43 -21.64 1.42
C LEU A 12 -29.05 -21.60 2.11
N TRP A 13 -28.82 -22.44 3.11
CA TRP A 13 -27.51 -22.53 3.77
C TRP A 13 -26.43 -23.09 2.85
N HIS A 14 -26.75 -24.07 2.01
CA HIS A 14 -25.80 -24.59 1.01
C HIS A 14 -25.43 -23.54 -0.05
N SER A 15 -26.40 -22.75 -0.52
CA SER A 15 -26.14 -21.67 -1.48
C SER A 15 -25.37 -20.51 -0.85
N LEU A 16 -25.57 -20.20 0.44
CA LEU A 16 -24.76 -19.23 1.18
C LEU A 16 -23.33 -19.73 1.44
N SER A 17 -23.14 -21.04 1.64
CA SER A 17 -21.80 -21.63 1.82
C SER A 17 -20.98 -21.71 0.53
N TYR A 18 -21.62 -21.54 -0.63
CA TYR A 18 -20.96 -21.53 -1.95
C TYR A 18 -20.45 -20.13 -2.35
N ILE A 19 -20.36 -19.19 -1.41
CA ILE A 19 -19.51 -18.01 -1.59
C ILE A 19 -18.08 -18.50 -1.35
N GLN A 20 -17.42 -18.93 -2.41
CA GLN A 20 -16.02 -19.32 -2.36
C GLN A 20 -15.20 -18.09 -1.97
N ALA A 21 -14.89 -17.98 -0.67
CA ALA A 21 -14.03 -16.94 -0.16
C ALA A 21 -12.73 -16.97 -0.96
N VAL A 22 -12.28 -15.79 -1.45
CA VAL A 22 -11.00 -15.69 -2.14
C VAL A 22 -9.94 -16.27 -1.21
N PRO A 23 -9.17 -17.30 -1.64
CA PRO A 23 -8.21 -17.93 -0.76
C PRO A 23 -7.22 -16.88 -0.30
N ILE A 24 -7.02 -16.76 1.02
CA ILE A 24 -6.14 -15.73 1.61
C ILE A 24 -4.73 -15.77 1.02
N GLN A 25 -4.26 -16.98 0.66
CA GLN A 25 -3.00 -17.19 -0.04
C GLN A 25 -2.94 -16.42 -1.37
N LYS A 26 -4.02 -16.43 -2.15
CA LYS A 26 -4.10 -15.68 -3.40
C LYS A 26 -4.02 -14.18 -3.16
N VAL A 27 -4.72 -13.66 -2.14
CA VAL A 27 -4.62 -12.23 -1.79
C VAL A 27 -3.18 -11.86 -1.40
N GLN A 28 -2.49 -12.73 -0.67
CA GLN A 28 -1.09 -12.51 -0.30
C GLN A 28 -0.16 -12.54 -1.53
N ASP A 29 -0.37 -13.48 -2.47
CA ASP A 29 0.42 -13.58 -3.69
C ASP A 29 0.16 -12.41 -4.66
N ASP A 30 -1.09 -11.97 -4.78
CA ASP A 30 -1.48 -10.76 -5.52
C ASP A 30 -0.83 -9.52 -4.90
N THR A 31 -0.79 -9.44 -3.56
CA THR A 31 -0.11 -8.36 -2.82
C THR A 31 1.38 -8.32 -3.15
N LYS A 32 2.06 -9.48 -3.08
CA LYS A 32 3.49 -9.59 -3.41
C LYS A 32 3.75 -9.23 -4.87
N THR A 33 2.89 -9.66 -5.77
CA THR A 33 2.99 -9.38 -7.21
C THR A 33 2.86 -7.89 -7.48
N LEU A 34 1.87 -7.22 -6.89
CA LEU A 34 1.67 -5.79 -7.06
C LEU A 34 2.85 -4.98 -6.48
N ILE A 35 3.38 -5.37 -5.32
CA ILE A 35 4.59 -4.74 -4.76
C ILE A 35 5.76 -4.82 -5.75
N LYS A 36 6.02 -6.01 -6.33
CA LYS A 36 7.07 -6.20 -7.33
C LYS A 36 6.84 -5.31 -8.56
N ILE A 37 5.61 -5.24 -9.06
CA ILE A 37 5.24 -4.38 -10.20
C ILE A 37 5.56 -2.91 -9.89
N ILE A 38 5.19 -2.41 -8.71
CA ILE A 38 5.46 -1.02 -8.31
C ILE A 38 6.97 -0.77 -8.21
N VAL A 39 7.72 -1.69 -7.59
CA VAL A 39 9.18 -1.57 -7.45
C VAL A 39 9.87 -1.54 -8.81
N THR A 40 9.46 -2.41 -9.74
CA THR A 40 9.97 -2.41 -11.12
C THR A 40 9.60 -1.11 -11.83
N ARG A 41 8.34 -0.67 -11.75
CA ARG A 41 7.87 0.59 -12.36
C ARG A 41 8.68 1.79 -11.88
N ILE A 42 9.00 1.87 -10.58
CA ILE A 42 9.85 2.94 -10.04
C ILE A 42 11.29 2.84 -10.58
N SER A 43 11.83 1.62 -10.69
CA SER A 43 13.20 1.40 -11.14
C SER A 43 13.40 1.66 -12.64
N ASP A 44 12.34 1.48 -13.43
CA ASP A 44 12.33 1.72 -14.88
C ASP A 44 12.22 3.21 -15.24
N ILE A 45 11.98 4.09 -14.26
CA ILE A 45 11.99 5.53 -14.48
C ILE A 45 13.43 5.98 -14.83
N PRO A 46 13.67 6.62 -15.99
CA PRO A 46 15.02 6.89 -16.50
C PRO A 46 15.92 7.63 -15.50
N HIS A 47 15.41 8.67 -14.83
CA HIS A 47 16.17 9.45 -13.85
C HIS A 47 16.33 8.76 -12.49
N MET A 48 15.68 7.61 -12.25
CA MET A 48 15.86 6.79 -11.03
C MET A 48 17.03 5.80 -11.14
N GLN A 49 17.49 5.49 -12.35
CA GLN A 49 18.54 4.48 -12.59
C GLN A 49 19.91 4.88 -12.01
N SER A 50 20.19 6.19 -11.91
CA SER A 50 21.44 6.73 -11.37
C SER A 50 21.39 7.06 -9.88
N VAL A 51 20.23 6.89 -9.23
CA VAL A 51 20.03 7.34 -7.85
C VAL A 51 20.32 6.23 -6.85
N SER A 52 21.27 6.49 -5.95
CA SER A 52 21.57 5.58 -4.84
C SER A 52 20.39 5.52 -3.85
N PRO A 53 19.96 4.32 -3.43
CA PRO A 53 18.89 4.16 -2.44
C PRO A 53 19.25 4.70 -1.05
N LYS A 54 20.52 5.02 -0.78
CA LYS A 54 21.00 5.53 0.51
C LYS A 54 21.17 7.05 0.55
N GLN A 55 20.72 7.78 -0.47
CA GLN A 55 20.92 9.22 -0.54
C GLN A 55 20.13 9.93 0.58
N ARG A 56 20.86 10.49 1.55
CA ARG A 56 20.30 11.36 2.60
C ARG A 56 20.29 12.79 2.09
N VAL A 57 19.10 13.34 1.92
CA VAL A 57 18.89 14.75 1.58
C VAL A 57 18.26 15.42 2.80
N THR A 58 18.96 16.42 3.35
CA THR A 58 18.49 17.23 4.47
C THR A 58 17.27 18.06 4.06
N GLY A 59 16.26 18.22 4.93
CA GLY A 59 15.07 19.04 4.64
C GLY A 59 13.89 18.28 4.00
N LEU A 60 14.05 16.97 3.75
CA LEU A 60 12.99 16.08 3.27
C LEU A 60 12.59 15.03 4.33
N ASP A 61 12.68 15.40 5.61
CA ASP A 61 12.42 14.49 6.73
C ASP A 61 10.93 14.14 6.89
N PHE A 62 10.04 14.91 6.25
CA PHE A 62 8.61 14.62 6.18
C PHE A 62 8.29 13.41 5.28
N ILE A 63 9.17 13.05 4.34
CA ILE A 63 8.98 11.86 3.50
C ILE A 63 9.29 10.65 4.38
N PRO A 64 8.35 9.71 4.57
CA PRO A 64 8.59 8.53 5.39
C PRO A 64 9.89 7.82 4.98
N GLY A 65 10.71 7.49 5.96
CA GLY A 65 11.95 6.74 5.77
C GLY A 65 11.74 5.24 6.03
N LEU A 66 12.71 4.65 6.72
CA LEU A 66 12.60 3.27 7.20
C LEU A 66 11.44 3.13 8.19
N GLN A 67 10.71 2.02 8.06
CA GLN A 67 9.59 1.70 8.93
C GLN A 67 10.06 0.80 10.08
N PRO A 68 10.05 1.28 11.35
CA PRO A 68 10.48 0.47 12.49
C PRO A 68 9.41 -0.52 12.95
N VAL A 69 8.13 -0.29 12.61
CA VAL A 69 6.99 -1.09 13.08
C VAL A 69 6.17 -1.60 11.90
N TRP A 70 6.11 -2.93 11.77
CA TRP A 70 5.47 -3.65 10.67
C TRP A 70 4.10 -4.21 11.07
N THR A 71 3.12 -3.32 11.22
CA THR A 71 1.71 -3.66 11.42
C THR A 71 0.84 -3.17 10.26
N PHE A 72 -0.30 -3.83 9.99
CA PHE A 72 -1.22 -3.41 8.92
C PHE A 72 -1.61 -1.94 9.00
N PRO A 73 -2.02 -1.37 10.15
CA PRO A 73 -2.39 0.03 10.23
C PRO A 73 -1.22 0.97 9.95
N LYS A 74 -0.01 0.61 10.38
CA LYS A 74 1.19 1.43 10.19
C LYS A 74 1.67 1.41 8.75
N VAL A 75 1.60 0.27 8.09
CA VAL A 75 1.88 0.16 6.65
C VAL A 75 0.86 0.96 5.84
N ASP A 76 -0.45 0.82 6.11
CA ASP A 76 -1.49 1.58 5.42
C ASP A 76 -1.32 3.10 5.60
N GLN A 77 -0.98 3.54 6.81
CA GLN A 77 -0.67 4.94 7.09
C GLN A 77 0.51 5.45 6.25
N THR A 78 1.62 4.70 6.20
CA THR A 78 2.79 5.06 5.42
C THR A 78 2.47 5.14 3.92
N LEU A 79 1.72 4.17 3.38
CA LEU A 79 1.27 4.19 1.99
C LEU A 79 0.37 5.39 1.68
N ALA A 80 -0.54 5.74 2.60
CA ALA A 80 -1.40 6.92 2.45
C ALA A 80 -0.60 8.24 2.39
N ILE A 81 0.48 8.35 3.17
CA ILE A 81 1.39 9.50 3.13
C ILE A 81 2.10 9.56 1.78
N TYR A 82 2.62 8.43 1.28
CA TYR A 82 3.23 8.39 -0.05
C TYR A 82 2.26 8.81 -1.15
N GLN A 83 1.03 8.29 -1.15
CA GLN A 83 0.01 8.72 -2.12
C GLN A 83 -0.19 10.24 -2.11
N GLN A 84 -0.25 10.87 -0.94
CA GLN A 84 -0.40 12.33 -0.85
C GLN A 84 0.81 13.11 -1.37
N ILE A 85 2.03 12.63 -1.10
CA ILE A 85 3.25 13.23 -1.65
C ILE A 85 3.24 13.09 -3.17
N LEU A 86 2.97 11.89 -3.67
CA LEU A 86 2.94 11.56 -5.09
C LEU A 86 1.90 12.38 -5.86
N MET A 87 0.70 12.57 -5.32
CA MET A 87 -0.35 13.41 -5.95
C MET A 87 0.08 14.87 -6.19
N ARG A 88 1.14 15.35 -5.53
CA ARG A 88 1.66 16.71 -5.69
C ARG A 88 2.85 16.82 -6.64
N LEU A 89 3.34 15.69 -7.15
CA LEU A 89 4.46 15.67 -8.09
C LEU A 89 3.97 15.73 -9.54
N PRO A 90 4.59 16.53 -10.42
CA PRO A 90 4.11 16.76 -11.78
C PRO A 90 4.56 15.69 -12.80
N SER A 91 4.45 14.39 -12.47
CA SER A 91 5.02 13.30 -13.28
C SER A 91 3.98 12.26 -13.71
N THR A 92 3.95 11.91 -15.01
CA THR A 92 2.98 10.95 -15.58
C THR A 92 3.13 9.55 -14.97
N ASN A 93 4.37 9.14 -14.65
CA ASN A 93 4.66 7.86 -14.01
C ASN A 93 4.06 7.79 -12.60
N VAL A 94 3.95 8.94 -11.92
CA VAL A 94 3.46 9.03 -10.55
C VAL A 94 1.96 8.77 -10.45
N ILE A 95 1.18 9.07 -11.50
CA ILE A 95 -0.26 8.76 -11.54
C ILE A 95 -0.49 7.25 -11.45
N GLN A 96 0.25 6.48 -12.25
CA GLN A 96 0.13 5.02 -12.27
C GLN A 96 0.58 4.42 -10.94
N ILE A 97 1.70 4.90 -10.38
CA ILE A 97 2.18 4.45 -9.07
C ILE A 97 1.14 4.75 -7.99
N THR A 98 0.51 5.93 -8.00
CA THR A 98 -0.51 6.30 -7.01
C THR A 98 -1.73 5.36 -7.06
N ASN A 99 -2.17 4.97 -8.25
CA ASN A 99 -3.24 3.98 -8.43
C ASN A 99 -2.82 2.59 -7.96
N ASP A 100 -1.59 2.17 -8.28
CA ASP A 100 -1.06 0.89 -7.81
C ASP A 100 -0.96 0.87 -6.27
N LEU A 101 -0.60 1.98 -5.63
CA LEU A 101 -0.60 2.11 -4.16
C LEU A 101 -2.02 2.00 -3.58
N GLU A 102 -3.03 2.53 -4.25
CA GLU A 102 -4.42 2.40 -3.80
C GLU A 102 -4.88 0.94 -3.83
N ASN A 103 -4.59 0.24 -4.94
CA ASN A 103 -4.85 -1.19 -5.07
C ASN A 103 -4.11 -2.00 -3.99
N LEU A 104 -2.86 -1.63 -3.69
CA LEU A 104 -2.07 -2.28 -2.64
C LEU A 104 -2.71 -2.10 -1.26
N ARG A 105 -3.24 -0.92 -0.95
CA ARG A 105 -3.95 -0.65 0.32
C ARG A 105 -5.25 -1.45 0.43
N ASP A 106 -5.93 -1.69 -0.69
CA ASP A 106 -7.13 -2.53 -0.69
C ASP A 106 -6.80 -4.02 -0.50
N LEU A 107 -5.72 -4.52 -1.12
CA LEU A 107 -5.19 -5.86 -0.85
C LEU A 107 -4.80 -6.02 0.63
N LEU A 108 -4.10 -5.03 1.20
CA LEU A 108 -3.73 -5.03 2.62
C LEU A 108 -4.95 -5.03 3.55
N ARG A 109 -6.01 -4.30 3.20
CA ARG A 109 -7.27 -4.35 3.95
C ARG A 109 -7.85 -5.75 3.96
N MET A 110 -7.88 -6.43 2.81
CA MET A 110 -8.38 -7.80 2.73
C MET A 110 -7.55 -8.76 3.59
N LEU A 111 -6.21 -8.63 3.55
CA LEU A 111 -5.31 -9.39 4.43
C LEU A 111 -5.57 -9.10 5.91
N ALA A 112 -5.75 -7.84 6.29
CA ALA A 112 -6.03 -7.45 7.67
C ALA A 112 -7.37 -7.98 8.18
N VAL A 113 -8.43 -7.91 7.36
CA VAL A 113 -9.76 -8.44 7.68
C VAL A 113 -9.71 -9.96 7.87
N SER A 114 -8.96 -10.68 7.04
CA SER A 114 -8.79 -12.14 7.19
C SER A 114 -8.14 -12.55 8.51
N LYS A 115 -7.37 -11.63 9.12
CA LYS A 115 -6.70 -11.80 10.42
C LYS A 115 -7.50 -11.19 11.58
N CYS A 116 -8.73 -10.77 11.34
CA CYS A 116 -9.59 -10.09 12.32
C CYS A 116 -8.96 -8.82 12.93
N CYS A 117 -8.08 -8.13 12.19
CA CYS A 117 -7.52 -6.86 12.65
C CYS A 117 -8.57 -5.74 12.62
N LEU A 118 -8.53 -4.86 13.62
CA LEU A 118 -9.23 -3.57 13.55
C LEU A 118 -8.53 -2.66 12.53
N TYR A 119 -8.96 -2.75 11.28
CA TYR A 119 -8.41 -1.98 10.18
C TYR A 119 -9.32 -0.79 9.86
N ARG A 120 -8.84 0.42 10.15
CA ARG A 120 -9.42 1.66 9.62
C ARG A 120 -8.49 2.21 8.57
N LYS A 121 -8.99 2.38 7.34
CA LYS A 121 -8.23 3.02 6.26
C LYS A 121 -7.74 4.38 6.75
N ALA A 122 -6.43 4.56 6.80
CA ALA A 122 -5.82 5.79 7.22
C ALA A 122 -6.18 6.90 6.21
N SER A 123 -6.71 8.01 6.72
CA SER A 123 -6.51 9.28 6.02
C SER A 123 -5.02 9.60 6.11
N GLY A 124 -4.40 10.12 5.05
CA GLY A 124 -3.00 10.54 5.13
C GLY A 124 -2.78 11.70 6.13
N LEU A 125 -1.70 12.47 5.97
CA LEU A 125 -1.43 13.65 6.79
C LEU A 125 -2.63 14.61 6.82
N LYS A 126 -3.03 15.02 8.04
CA LYS A 126 -4.16 15.93 8.31
C LYS A 126 -3.93 17.36 7.82
N SER A 127 -2.68 17.78 7.65
CA SER A 127 -2.33 19.04 6.98
C SER A 127 -1.07 18.81 6.16
N LEU A 128 -1.21 18.95 4.84
CA LEU A 128 -0.09 19.11 3.92
C LEU A 128 0.14 20.60 3.58
N GLU A 129 -0.49 21.55 4.29
CA GLU A 129 -0.25 22.98 4.09
C GLU A 129 1.21 23.34 4.43
N SER A 130 1.82 22.63 5.39
CA SER A 130 3.26 22.76 5.68
C SER A 130 4.17 22.27 4.55
N LEU A 131 3.70 21.35 3.70
CA LEU A 131 4.46 20.84 2.55
C LEU A 131 4.51 21.85 1.39
N GLY A 132 3.52 22.76 1.29
CA GLY A 132 3.43 23.75 0.21
C GLY A 132 4.68 24.65 0.14
N SER A 133 5.21 25.05 1.29
CA SER A 133 6.43 25.87 1.38
C SER A 133 7.73 25.11 1.02
N VAL A 134 7.74 23.77 1.12
CA VAL A 134 8.90 22.91 0.82
C VAL A 134 8.88 22.40 -0.62
N LEU A 135 7.69 22.29 -1.22
CA LEU A 135 7.49 21.90 -2.63
C LEU A 135 8.06 22.91 -3.62
N GLU A 136 8.16 24.19 -3.24
CA GLU A 136 8.68 25.29 -4.07
C GLU A 136 10.19 25.18 -4.39
N ALA A 137 11.00 24.49 -3.58
CA ALA A 137 12.45 24.57 -3.67
C ALA A 137 13.12 23.62 -4.70
N SER A 138 12.56 22.42 -4.95
CA SER A 138 12.91 21.59 -6.13
C SER A 138 12.03 20.33 -6.26
N LEU A 139 10.95 20.41 -7.04
CA LEU A 139 10.03 19.29 -7.30
C LEU A 139 10.74 18.02 -7.82
N HIS A 140 11.78 18.19 -8.66
CA HIS A 140 12.58 17.06 -9.17
C HIS A 140 13.36 16.32 -8.08
N SER A 141 13.99 17.04 -7.14
CA SER A 141 14.73 16.39 -6.04
C SER A 141 13.77 15.69 -5.07
N MET A 142 12.57 16.26 -4.87
CA MET A 142 11.54 15.65 -4.05
C MET A 142 10.99 14.36 -4.68
N GLU A 143 10.71 14.36 -5.98
CA GLU A 143 10.27 13.15 -6.71
C GLU A 143 11.27 12.02 -6.55
N VAL A 144 12.55 12.32 -6.79
CA VAL A 144 13.65 11.36 -6.66
C VAL A 144 13.70 10.74 -5.26
N VAL A 145 13.64 11.56 -4.22
CA VAL A 145 13.73 11.08 -2.84
C VAL A 145 12.47 10.31 -2.43
N ALA A 146 11.28 10.80 -2.80
CA ALA A 146 10.01 10.15 -2.51
C ALA A 146 9.94 8.75 -3.15
N LEU A 147 10.26 8.64 -4.43
CA LEU A 147 10.25 7.38 -5.16
C LEU A 147 11.33 6.42 -4.66
N SER A 148 12.53 6.92 -4.37
CA SER A 148 13.62 6.09 -3.82
C SER A 148 13.26 5.50 -2.44
N ARG A 149 12.70 6.32 -1.53
CA ARG A 149 12.26 5.85 -0.21
C ARG A 149 11.05 4.91 -0.31
N LEU A 150 10.09 5.20 -1.19
CA LEU A 150 8.96 4.31 -1.46
C LEU A 150 9.42 2.94 -1.96
N ARG A 151 10.36 2.92 -2.91
CA ARG A 151 10.94 1.66 -3.42
C ARG A 151 11.56 0.85 -2.30
N GLY A 152 12.38 1.46 -1.44
CA GLY A 152 12.97 0.79 -0.28
C GLY A 152 11.91 0.25 0.68
N PHE A 153 10.93 1.07 1.03
CA PHE A 153 9.82 0.67 1.89
C PHE A 153 9.04 -0.53 1.33
N LEU A 154 8.77 -0.55 0.03
CA LEU A 154 8.08 -1.65 -0.66
C LEU A 154 8.92 -2.94 -0.69
N GLN A 155 10.24 -2.82 -0.88
CA GLN A 155 11.16 -3.96 -0.80
C GLN A 155 11.19 -4.56 0.61
N ASP A 156 11.26 -3.73 1.64
CA ASP A 156 11.20 -4.19 3.03
C ASP A 156 9.84 -4.84 3.34
N MET A 157 8.75 -4.22 2.86
CA MET A 157 7.39 -4.76 3.01
C MET A 157 7.25 -6.15 2.41
N LEU A 158 7.88 -6.41 1.26
CA LEU A 158 7.86 -7.73 0.61
C LEU A 158 8.44 -8.81 1.53
N GLN A 159 9.56 -8.51 2.21
CA GLN A 159 10.17 -9.42 3.19
C GLN A 159 9.25 -9.62 4.41
N GLN A 160 8.62 -8.56 4.89
CA GLN A 160 7.77 -8.60 6.07
C GLN A 160 6.44 -9.33 5.83
N LEU A 161 5.94 -9.34 4.60
CA LEU A 161 4.79 -10.15 4.21
C LEU A 161 5.08 -11.67 4.26
N GLU A 162 6.34 -12.09 4.13
CA GLU A 162 6.74 -13.49 4.33
C GLU A 162 6.76 -13.86 5.82
N LEU A 163 7.11 -12.90 6.67
CA LEU A 163 7.15 -13.05 8.14
C LEU A 163 5.79 -12.86 8.83
N SER A 164 4.72 -12.61 8.06
CA SER A 164 3.36 -12.35 8.53
C SER A 164 3.24 -11.05 9.35
N LEU A 165 2.77 -9.97 8.68
CA LEU A 165 2.45 -8.70 9.34
C LEU A 165 1.48 -8.87 10.51
N ARG A 166 1.72 -8.11 11.58
CA ARG A 166 0.85 -8.07 12.76
C ARG A 166 -0.30 -7.07 12.58
N CYS A 167 -1.35 -7.23 13.38
CA CYS A 167 -2.15 -6.09 13.81
C CYS A 167 -1.31 -5.30 14.84
#